data_AF-A0A1R0WAX2-F1
#
_entry.id   AF-A0A1R0WAX2-F1
#
_cell.length_a   1.000
_cell.length_b   1.000
_cell.length_c   1.000
_cell.angle_alpha   90.00
_cell.angle_beta   90.00
_cell.angle_gamma   90.00
#
_symmetry.space_group_name_H-M   'P 1'
#
loop_
_entity.id
_entity.type
_entity.pdbx_description
1 polymer ?
#
loop_
_entity_poly.entity_id
_entity_poly.type
_entity_poly.pdbx_seq_one_letter_code
_entity_poly.pdbx_strand_id
1 'polypeptide(L)'
;MSKIQKKYFTTSEIAKICGVTKHTLFHYDEIGLLKPEYVHTNGYRYYSILQCYTLDIIDVLKKTGSSLQEIKAFLHNQSTDQFVHLIQQKQKDLKIELQRILQMENLLEDALHMTEKAKKGLRRIPIEEYCEEEYYIATSIEENSDTNFAIKLSEHRKYCEDHYIIHSFSAWTIMLRETFISGNYYPNYVANKIQQPIPGEKTIIKPKGLYAVMDHVGSYETMNTTYSRLKEFITSQNRRITGQVYEEDLLNYVTEKDHNNFIIRIAVGIS
;
A
#
# COMPACT_ATOMS: atom_id res chain seq x y z
N MET A 1 38.76 -40.48 11.90
CA MET A 1 38.80 -39.75 13.19
C MET A 1 39.34 -38.35 12.93
N SER A 2 38.47 -37.36 12.80
CA SER A 2 38.85 -35.96 12.50
C SER A 2 39.12 -35.19 13.79
N LYS A 3 40.29 -34.55 13.89
CA LYS A 3 40.72 -33.71 15.02
C LYS A 3 39.79 -32.50 15.18
N ILE A 4 38.82 -32.56 16.10
CA ILE A 4 38.13 -31.35 16.57
C ILE A 4 39.07 -30.66 17.57
N GLN A 5 39.93 -29.77 17.07
CA GLN A 5 41.01 -29.16 17.85
C GLN A 5 40.79 -27.66 18.09
N LYS A 6 39.71 -27.34 18.82
CA LYS A 6 39.58 -26.29 19.86
C LYS A 6 38.17 -26.42 20.45
N LYS A 7 38.04 -26.82 21.72
CA LYS A 7 36.72 -27.09 22.34
C LYS A 7 35.96 -25.79 22.69
N TYR A 8 36.71 -24.71 22.92
CA TYR A 8 36.19 -23.43 23.41
C TYR A 8 36.85 -22.23 22.73
N PHE A 9 36.08 -21.17 22.61
CA PHE A 9 36.43 -19.87 22.05
C PHE A 9 36.15 -18.78 23.09
N THR A 10 37.07 -17.84 23.25
CA THR A 10 36.82 -16.62 24.02
C THR A 10 35.71 -15.79 23.37
N THR A 11 35.08 -14.87 24.12
CA THR A 11 34.11 -13.90 23.57
C THR A 11 34.62 -13.20 22.31
N SER A 12 35.89 -12.82 22.28
CA SER A 12 36.50 -12.12 21.14
C SER A 12 36.60 -13.00 19.90
N GLU A 13 36.95 -14.27 20.08
CA GLU A 13 37.10 -15.22 18.99
C GLU A 13 35.74 -15.58 18.39
N ILE A 14 34.76 -15.96 19.22
CA ILE A 14 33.44 -16.35 18.72
C ILE A 14 32.69 -15.16 18.10
N ALA A 15 32.85 -13.96 18.66
CA ALA A 15 32.34 -12.72 18.06
C ALA A 15 32.85 -12.55 16.62
N LYS A 16 34.17 -12.70 16.42
CA LYS A 16 34.79 -12.59 15.11
C LYS A 16 34.33 -13.69 14.15
N ILE A 17 34.22 -14.93 14.63
CA ILE A 17 33.83 -16.10 13.82
C ILE A 17 32.37 -15.97 13.34
N CYS A 18 31.46 -15.64 14.25
CA CYS A 18 30.02 -15.58 13.98
C CYS A 18 29.55 -14.19 13.49
N GLY A 19 30.47 -13.25 13.24
CA GLY A 19 30.12 -11.92 12.74
C GLY A 19 29.28 -11.07 13.70
N VAL A 20 29.38 -11.30 15.01
CA VAL A 20 28.67 -10.53 16.04
C VAL A 20 29.65 -9.68 16.85
N THR A 21 29.15 -8.66 17.54
CA THR A 21 30.00 -7.87 18.44
C THR A 21 30.17 -8.54 19.79
N LYS A 22 31.26 -8.25 20.52
CA LYS A 22 31.40 -8.70 21.91
C LYS A 22 30.23 -8.20 22.77
N HIS A 23 29.82 -6.95 22.56
CA HIS A 23 28.68 -6.34 23.26
C HIS A 23 27.39 -7.14 23.04
N THR A 24 27.14 -7.62 21.81
CA THR A 24 25.99 -8.50 21.50
C THR A 24 26.03 -9.78 22.33
N LEU A 25 27.19 -10.42 22.48
CA LEU A 25 27.32 -11.64 23.29
C LEU A 25 27.13 -11.38 24.79
N PHE A 26 27.62 -10.25 25.31
CA PHE A 26 27.34 -9.84 26.69
C PHE A 26 25.85 -9.58 26.90
N HIS A 27 25.21 -8.87 25.98
CA HIS A 27 23.78 -8.62 26.03
C HIS A 27 22.98 -9.93 25.98
N TYR A 28 23.36 -10.89 25.12
CA TYR A 28 22.71 -12.19 25.04
C TYR A 28 22.86 -13.01 26.31
N ASP A 29 23.99 -12.91 26.99
CA ASP A 29 24.22 -13.51 28.31
C ASP A 29 23.32 -12.84 29.37
N GLU A 30 23.29 -11.51 29.42
CA GLU A 30 22.47 -10.71 30.35
C GLU A 30 20.97 -11.02 30.25
N ILE A 31 20.43 -11.06 29.04
CA ILE A 31 19.01 -11.41 28.82
C ILE A 31 18.76 -12.92 28.88
N GLY A 32 19.81 -13.74 29.05
CA GLY A 32 19.74 -15.20 29.09
C GLY A 32 19.31 -15.84 27.77
N LEU A 33 19.58 -15.19 26.63
CA LEU A 33 19.37 -15.75 25.30
C LEU A 33 20.47 -16.75 24.93
N LEU A 34 21.72 -16.42 25.23
CA LEU A 34 22.87 -17.30 25.02
C LEU A 34 23.91 -17.05 26.11
N LYS A 35 24.02 -17.98 27.05
CA LYS A 35 25.03 -17.93 28.11
C LYS A 35 26.32 -18.62 27.65
N PRO A 36 27.51 -18.15 28.07
CA PRO A 36 28.74 -18.91 27.84
C PRO A 36 28.65 -20.30 28.48
N GLU A 37 29.28 -21.30 27.86
CA GLU A 37 29.31 -22.65 28.42
C GLU A 37 30.09 -22.70 29.74
N TYR A 38 31.13 -21.86 29.88
CA TYR A 38 31.71 -21.59 31.19
C TYR A 38 32.29 -20.17 31.29
N VAL A 39 32.35 -19.69 32.53
CA VAL A 39 33.03 -18.45 32.92
C VAL A 39 34.23 -18.84 33.79
N HIS A 40 35.43 -18.46 33.36
CA HIS A 40 36.66 -18.73 34.10
C HIS A 40 36.77 -17.82 35.34
N THR A 41 37.60 -18.19 36.32
CA THR A 41 37.75 -17.48 37.60
C THR A 41 38.16 -16.01 37.46
N ASN A 42 38.80 -15.63 36.35
CA ASN A 42 39.19 -14.27 36.01
C ASN A 42 38.09 -13.49 35.25
N GLY A 43 36.87 -14.01 35.19
CA GLY A 43 35.71 -13.39 34.53
C GLY A 43 35.65 -13.58 33.01
N TYR A 44 36.62 -14.27 32.40
CA TYR A 44 36.61 -14.52 30.96
C TYR A 44 35.55 -15.56 30.60
N ARG A 45 34.76 -15.25 29.58
CA ARG A 45 33.68 -16.11 29.06
C ARG A 45 34.17 -16.96 27.90
N TYR A 46 33.77 -18.22 27.91
CA TYR A 46 34.15 -19.20 26.90
C TYR A 46 32.91 -19.88 26.34
N TYR A 47 32.90 -20.00 25.01
CA TYR A 47 31.80 -20.55 24.24
C TYR A 47 32.27 -21.76 23.45
N SER A 48 31.47 -22.80 23.31
CA SER A 48 31.85 -23.97 22.51
C SER A 48 31.50 -23.82 21.05
N ILE A 49 32.03 -24.74 20.24
CA ILE A 49 31.69 -24.86 18.82
C ILE A 49 30.18 -25.08 18.60
N LEU A 50 29.48 -25.72 19.54
CA LEU A 50 28.04 -25.97 19.42
C LEU A 50 27.24 -24.66 19.51
N GLN A 51 27.73 -23.69 20.28
CA GLN A 51 27.10 -22.39 20.43
C GLN A 51 27.25 -21.52 19.17
N CYS A 52 28.17 -21.85 18.26
CA CYS A 52 28.21 -21.24 16.93
C CYS A 52 26.92 -21.55 16.15
N TYR A 53 26.44 -22.80 16.16
CA TYR A 53 25.17 -23.15 15.52
C TYR A 53 23.98 -22.42 16.16
N THR A 54 24.01 -22.22 17.48
CA THR A 54 22.99 -21.42 18.18
C THR A 54 23.03 -19.96 17.74
N LEU A 55 24.22 -19.38 17.56
CA LEU A 55 24.37 -18.02 17.03
C LEU A 55 23.88 -17.90 15.58
N ASP A 56 24.15 -18.90 14.75
CA ASP A 56 23.68 -18.94 13.35
C ASP A 56 22.15 -18.92 13.28
N ILE A 57 21.47 -19.75 14.09
CA ILE A 57 20.00 -19.75 14.10
C ILE A 57 19.43 -18.47 14.71
N ILE A 58 20.07 -17.88 15.73
CA ILE A 58 19.68 -16.56 16.26
C ILE A 58 19.77 -15.51 15.14
N ASP A 59 20.84 -15.51 14.36
CA ASP A 59 21.03 -14.56 13.26
C ASP A 59 19.97 -14.72 12.16
N VAL A 60 19.70 -15.96 11.74
CA VAL A 60 18.63 -16.26 10.78
C VAL A 60 17.28 -15.75 11.29
N LEU A 61 16.90 -16.11 12.52
CA LEU A 61 15.60 -15.73 13.08
C LEU A 61 15.46 -14.21 13.26
N LYS A 62 16.54 -13.51 13.61
CA LYS A 62 16.56 -12.04 13.64
C LYS A 62 16.38 -11.43 12.27
N LYS A 63 17.08 -11.94 11.25
CA LYS A 63 16.96 -11.47 9.86
C LYS A 63 15.56 -11.68 9.30
N THR A 64 14.85 -12.72 9.75
CA THR A 64 13.44 -12.97 9.41
C THR A 64 12.46 -12.26 10.36
N GLY A 65 12.88 -11.26 11.13
CA GLY A 65 12.00 -10.40 11.91
C GLY A 65 11.56 -10.94 13.27
N SER A 66 12.19 -11.99 13.81
CA SER A 66 11.88 -12.46 15.17
C SER A 66 12.47 -11.53 16.23
N SER A 67 11.70 -11.27 17.29
CA SER A 67 12.20 -10.56 18.46
C SER A 67 13.15 -11.44 19.28
N LEU A 68 14.05 -10.85 20.07
CA LEU A 68 14.95 -11.62 20.95
C LEU A 68 14.17 -12.46 21.98
N GLN A 69 12.98 -12.02 22.37
CA GLN A 69 12.09 -12.76 23.28
C GLN A 69 11.50 -14.01 22.61
N GLU A 70 11.06 -13.92 21.36
CA GLU A 70 10.60 -15.07 20.57
C GLU A 70 11.72 -16.09 20.39
N ILE A 71 12.92 -15.63 20.03
CA ILE A 71 14.07 -16.50 19.82
C ILE A 71 14.45 -17.20 21.12
N LYS A 72 14.44 -16.50 22.26
CA LYS A 72 14.69 -17.11 23.56
C LYS A 72 13.67 -18.20 23.90
N ALA A 73 12.39 -17.94 23.67
CA ALA A 73 11.32 -18.89 23.92
C ALA A 73 11.46 -20.16 23.06
N PHE A 74 11.83 -19.99 21.78
CA PHE A 74 12.15 -21.09 20.88
C PHE A 74 13.37 -21.88 21.37
N LEU A 75 14.47 -21.20 21.70
CA LEU A 75 15.70 -21.84 22.14
C LEU A 75 15.54 -22.63 23.44
N HIS A 76 14.61 -22.25 24.31
CA HIS A 76 14.30 -22.96 25.56
C HIS A 76 13.43 -24.21 25.37
N ASN A 77 12.59 -24.25 24.34
CA ASN A 77 11.59 -25.31 24.14
C ASN A 77 11.83 -26.15 22.87
N GLN A 78 13.06 -26.12 22.33
CA GLN A 78 13.40 -26.70 21.04
C GLN A 78 12.88 -28.13 20.86
N SER A 79 12.03 -28.30 19.85
CA SER A 79 11.66 -29.60 19.29
C SER A 79 11.59 -29.47 17.76
N THR A 80 11.65 -30.60 17.07
CA THR A 80 11.49 -30.63 15.60
C THR A 80 10.17 -29.98 15.18
N ASP A 81 9.07 -30.27 15.90
CA ASP A 81 7.75 -29.73 15.59
C ASP A 81 7.68 -28.21 15.80
N GLN A 82 8.26 -27.71 16.89
CA GLN A 82 8.31 -26.26 17.14
C GLN A 82 9.17 -25.53 16.11
N PHE A 83 10.28 -26.14 15.69
CA PHE A 83 11.14 -25.58 14.65
C PHE A 83 10.39 -25.49 13.32
N VAL A 84 9.74 -26.57 12.88
CA VAL A 84 8.97 -26.58 11.64
C VAL A 84 7.85 -25.53 11.69
N HIS A 85 7.10 -25.46 12.79
CA HIS A 85 6.05 -24.47 12.97
C HIS A 85 6.58 -23.03 12.89
N LEU A 86 7.67 -22.72 13.61
CA LEU A 86 8.29 -21.39 13.60
C LEU A 86 8.74 -20.99 12.19
N ILE A 87 9.41 -21.89 11.46
CA ILE A 87 9.89 -21.61 10.11
C ILE A 87 8.72 -21.40 9.14
N GLN A 88 7.67 -22.22 9.22
CA GLN A 88 6.46 -22.05 8.40
C GLN A 88 5.77 -20.71 8.67
N GLN A 89 5.66 -20.32 9.94
CA GLN A 89 5.11 -19.04 10.34
C GLN A 89 5.95 -17.89 9.74
N LYS A 90 7.27 -17.89 9.93
CA LYS A 90 8.14 -16.84 9.40
C LYS A 90 8.15 -16.78 7.87
N GLN A 91 8.03 -17.91 7.19
CA GLN A 91 7.83 -17.93 5.72
C GLN A 91 6.50 -17.28 5.31
N LYS A 92 5.42 -17.49 6.07
CA LYS A 92 4.14 -16.84 5.83
C LYS A 92 4.23 -15.33 6.04
N ASP A 93 4.85 -14.89 7.14
CA ASP A 93 5.03 -13.48 7.47
C ASP A 93 5.84 -12.76 6.37
N LEU A 94 6.94 -13.36 5.90
CA LEU A 94 7.74 -12.80 4.81
C LEU A 94 6.99 -12.69 3.48
N LYS A 95 6.09 -13.64 3.18
CA LYS A 95 5.24 -13.57 1.98
C LYS A 95 4.25 -12.39 2.06
N ILE A 96 3.70 -12.13 3.24
CA ILE A 96 2.81 -10.98 3.47
C ILE A 96 3.59 -9.68 3.28
N GLU A 97 4.79 -9.56 3.84
CA GLU A 97 5.63 -8.37 3.64
C GLU A 97 6.03 -8.17 2.17
N LEU A 98 6.35 -9.25 1.44
CA LEU A 98 6.64 -9.16 0.02
C LEU A 98 5.43 -8.63 -0.77
N GLN A 99 4.22 -9.10 -0.46
CA GLN A 99 2.99 -8.59 -1.07
C GLN A 99 2.80 -7.10 -0.77
N ARG A 100 3.03 -6.67 0.47
CA ARG A 100 2.96 -5.26 0.88
C ARG A 100 3.97 -4.39 0.13
N ILE A 101 5.20 -4.86 -0.05
CA ILE A 101 6.23 -4.15 -0.81
C ILE A 101 5.82 -3.98 -2.28
N LEU A 102 5.34 -5.05 -2.93
CA LEU A 102 4.87 -4.99 -4.32
C LEU A 102 3.67 -4.04 -4.48
N GLN A 103 2.77 -4.00 -3.50
CA GLN A 103 1.68 -3.03 -3.48
C GLN A 103 2.19 -1.58 -3.41
N MET A 104 3.17 -1.31 -2.55
CA MET A 104 3.78 0.01 -2.45
C MET A 104 4.49 0.41 -3.75
N GLU A 105 5.16 -0.53 -4.42
CA GLU A 105 5.81 -0.29 -5.72
C GLU A 105 4.77 0.07 -6.80
N ASN A 106 3.67 -0.69 -6.90
CA ASN A 106 2.58 -0.39 -7.83
C ASN A 106 1.98 1.01 -7.59
N LEU A 107 1.79 1.41 -6.34
CA LEU A 107 1.29 2.74 -5.99
C LEU A 107 2.23 3.85 -6.48
N LEU A 108 3.55 3.65 -6.40
CA LEU A 108 4.53 4.61 -6.89
C LEU A 108 4.55 4.66 -8.42
N GLU A 109 4.45 3.52 -9.09
CA GLU A 109 4.37 3.44 -10.55
C GLU A 109 3.10 4.13 -11.08
N ASP A 110 1.95 3.89 -10.45
CA ASP A 110 0.70 4.57 -10.78
C ASP A 110 0.78 6.09 -10.60
N ALA A 111 1.45 6.56 -9.53
CA ALA A 111 1.66 8.00 -9.30
C ALA A 111 2.48 8.65 -10.43
N LEU A 112 3.51 7.96 -10.92
CA LEU A 112 4.31 8.40 -12.06
C LEU A 112 3.47 8.41 -13.34
N HIS A 113 2.73 7.33 -13.62
CA HIS A 113 1.89 7.22 -14.80
C HIS A 113 0.82 8.31 -14.87
N MET A 114 0.14 8.58 -13.75
CA MET A 114 -0.86 9.64 -13.62
C MET A 114 -0.26 11.03 -13.93
N THR A 115 0.92 11.32 -13.37
CA THR A 115 1.62 12.59 -13.63
C THR A 115 2.08 12.73 -15.08
N GLU A 116 2.49 11.63 -15.72
CA GLU A 116 2.82 11.63 -17.16
C GLU A 116 1.58 11.83 -18.04
N LYS A 117 0.45 11.23 -17.67
CA LYS A 117 -0.83 11.38 -18.37
C LYS A 117 -1.31 12.83 -18.37
N ALA A 118 -1.07 13.56 -17.28
CA ALA A 118 -1.31 15.00 -17.20
C ALA A 118 -0.48 15.81 -18.21
N LYS A 119 0.73 15.35 -18.57
CA LYS A 119 1.62 16.01 -19.54
C LYS A 119 1.28 15.68 -20.99
N LYS A 120 0.70 14.50 -21.25
CA LYS A 120 0.38 14.00 -22.60
C LYS A 120 -1.02 14.46 -23.05
N GLY A 121 -1.13 15.73 -23.46
CA GLY A 121 -2.25 16.26 -24.23
C GLY A 121 -3.57 16.38 -23.46
N LEU A 122 -3.85 17.59 -22.97
CA LEU A 122 -5.08 17.90 -22.24
C LEU A 122 -6.29 18.04 -23.16
N ARG A 123 -7.41 17.47 -22.74
CA ARG A 123 -8.74 17.62 -23.37
C ARG A 123 -9.39 18.93 -22.92
N ARG A 124 -8.86 20.07 -23.35
CA ARG A 124 -9.34 21.41 -22.93
C ARG A 124 -10.75 21.76 -23.45
N ILE A 125 -11.24 20.99 -24.41
CA ILE A 125 -12.59 21.07 -24.94
C ILE A 125 -13.29 19.71 -24.75
N PRO A 126 -14.62 19.69 -24.56
CA PRO A 126 -15.37 18.44 -24.52
C PRO A 126 -15.21 17.65 -25.82
N ILE A 127 -15.00 16.33 -25.70
CA ILE A 127 -14.95 15.39 -26.83
C ILE A 127 -15.81 14.16 -26.52
N GLU A 128 -16.25 13.46 -27.57
CA GLU A 128 -16.76 12.10 -27.43
C GLU A 128 -15.58 11.12 -27.45
N GLU A 129 -15.50 10.26 -26.44
CA GLU A 129 -14.47 9.24 -26.32
C GLU A 129 -15.12 7.90 -25.97
N TYR A 130 -14.73 6.84 -26.67
CA TYR A 130 -15.14 5.49 -26.30
C TYR A 130 -14.23 5.02 -25.18
N CYS A 131 -14.81 4.69 -24.03
CA CYS A 131 -14.08 4.19 -22.88
C CYS A 131 -14.33 2.69 -22.68
N GLU A 132 -13.27 2.00 -22.27
CA GLU A 132 -13.36 0.62 -21.80
C GLU A 132 -14.03 0.53 -20.42
N GLU A 133 -14.40 -0.70 -20.07
CA GLU A 133 -14.94 -1.02 -18.76
C GLU A 133 -13.86 -0.88 -17.68
N GLU A 134 -14.21 -0.26 -16.56
CA GLU A 134 -13.31 -0.04 -15.44
C GLU A 134 -14.00 -0.37 -14.12
N TYR A 135 -13.21 -0.74 -13.12
CA TYR A 135 -13.71 -1.15 -11.82
C TYR A 135 -13.17 -0.22 -10.74
N TYR A 136 -14.01 0.06 -9.75
CA TYR A 136 -13.69 0.96 -8.65
C TYR A 136 -14.10 0.32 -7.34
N ILE A 137 -13.22 0.34 -6.35
CA ILE A 137 -13.64 0.18 -4.97
C ILE A 137 -14.14 1.55 -4.49
N ALA A 138 -15.32 1.62 -3.89
CA ALA A 138 -15.97 2.87 -3.54
C ALA A 138 -16.53 2.89 -2.11
N THR A 139 -16.48 4.06 -1.49
CA THR A 139 -17.14 4.36 -0.21
C THR A 139 -18.13 5.49 -0.43
N SER A 140 -19.39 5.26 -0.05
CA SER A 140 -20.47 6.25 -0.19
C SER A 140 -20.28 7.44 0.74
N ILE A 141 -20.64 8.61 0.23
CA ILE A 141 -20.68 9.88 0.96
C ILE A 141 -22.15 10.20 1.21
N GLU A 142 -22.52 10.29 2.49
CA GLU A 142 -23.92 10.41 2.92
C GLU A 142 -24.33 11.86 3.12
N GLU A 143 -23.37 12.72 3.47
CA GLU A 143 -23.59 14.12 3.81
C GLU A 143 -22.65 15.03 3.00
N ASN A 144 -23.22 16.11 2.46
CA ASN A 144 -22.48 17.10 1.69
C ASN A 144 -21.73 18.09 2.61
N SER A 145 -20.69 17.62 3.28
CA SER A 145 -19.80 18.46 4.08
C SER A 145 -18.34 18.01 4.02
N ASP A 146 -17.41 18.96 4.03
CA ASP A 146 -15.95 18.69 3.95
C ASP A 146 -15.47 17.77 5.08
N THR A 147 -16.07 17.90 6.27
CA THR A 147 -15.82 17.01 7.40
C THR A 147 -16.24 15.57 7.07
N ASN A 148 -17.44 15.38 6.51
CA ASN A 148 -17.89 14.05 6.11
C ASN A 148 -17.01 13.47 5.00
N PHE A 149 -16.62 14.29 4.02
CA PHE A 149 -15.70 13.87 2.96
C PHE A 149 -14.36 13.39 3.53
N ALA A 150 -13.74 14.15 4.43
CA ALA A 150 -12.48 13.77 5.06
C ALA A 150 -12.59 12.46 5.86
N ILE A 151 -13.70 12.27 6.58
CA ILE A 151 -13.98 11.02 7.30
C ILE A 151 -14.12 9.86 6.31
N LYS A 152 -14.95 9.99 5.26
CA LYS A 152 -15.17 8.93 4.27
C LYS A 152 -13.92 8.60 3.47
N LEU A 153 -13.07 9.58 3.16
CA LEU A 153 -11.76 9.36 2.53
C LEU A 153 -10.82 8.56 3.45
N SER A 154 -10.81 8.87 4.74
CA SER A 154 -10.01 8.12 5.74
C SER A 154 -10.53 6.69 5.92
N GLU A 155 -11.85 6.51 6.05
CA GLU A 155 -12.50 5.20 6.12
C GLU A 155 -12.22 4.36 4.86
N HIS A 156 -12.27 4.98 3.68
CA HIS A 156 -11.96 4.33 2.41
C HIS A 156 -10.52 3.80 2.38
N ARG A 157 -9.55 4.63 2.75
CA ARG A 157 -8.13 4.25 2.81
C ARG A 157 -7.92 3.10 3.79
N LYS A 158 -8.44 3.24 5.01
CA LYS A 158 -8.33 2.20 6.05
C LYS A 158 -8.95 0.88 5.59
N TYR A 159 -10.12 0.93 4.95
CA TYR A 159 -10.77 -0.26 4.42
C TYR A 159 -9.89 -0.96 3.38
N CYS A 160 -9.30 -0.22 2.44
CA CYS A 160 -8.40 -0.78 1.43
C CYS A 160 -7.16 -1.41 2.06
N GLU A 161 -6.54 -0.76 3.05
CA GLU A 161 -5.38 -1.28 3.79
C GLU A 161 -5.71 -2.54 4.58
N ASP A 162 -6.79 -2.53 5.38
CA ASP A 162 -7.19 -3.65 6.24
C ASP A 162 -7.55 -4.90 5.41
N HIS A 163 -7.98 -4.73 4.14
CA HIS A 163 -8.34 -5.80 3.22
C HIS A 163 -7.29 -6.08 2.13
N TYR A 164 -6.11 -5.44 2.21
CA TYR A 164 -5.02 -5.59 1.23
C TYR A 164 -5.47 -5.37 -0.23
N ILE A 165 -6.37 -4.42 -0.46
CA ILE A 165 -6.91 -4.12 -1.78
C ILE A 165 -5.84 -3.42 -2.61
N ILE A 166 -5.53 -3.97 -3.78
CA ILE A 166 -4.63 -3.35 -4.76
C ILE A 166 -5.44 -2.36 -5.60
N HIS A 167 -5.07 -1.09 -5.52
CA HIS A 167 -5.79 -0.01 -6.17
C HIS A 167 -4.85 1.09 -6.66
N SER A 168 -5.37 2.00 -7.49
CA SER A 168 -4.64 3.15 -8.04
C SER A 168 -4.18 4.13 -6.96
N PHE A 169 -3.10 4.86 -7.21
CA PHE A 169 -2.52 5.82 -6.27
C PHE A 169 -3.51 6.89 -5.76
N SER A 170 -4.12 7.64 -6.68
CA SER A 170 -5.05 8.71 -6.32
C SER A 170 -6.46 8.18 -6.08
N ALA A 171 -7.07 8.66 -5.00
CA ALA A 171 -8.50 8.56 -4.80
C ALA A 171 -9.20 9.52 -5.76
N TRP A 172 -10.25 9.03 -6.39
CA TRP A 172 -11.11 9.67 -7.37
C TRP A 172 -12.47 9.92 -6.73
N THR A 173 -13.29 10.69 -7.42
CA THR A 173 -14.69 10.90 -7.04
C THR A 173 -15.63 10.38 -8.11
N ILE A 174 -16.78 9.85 -7.65
CA ILE A 174 -17.86 9.43 -8.54
C ILE A 174 -19.12 10.16 -8.10
N MET A 175 -19.77 10.79 -9.07
CA MET A 175 -21.04 11.49 -8.88
C MET A 175 -22.14 10.75 -9.63
N LEU A 176 -23.26 10.52 -8.95
CA LEU A 176 -24.42 9.89 -9.56
C LEU A 176 -24.99 10.78 -10.67
N ARG A 177 -25.58 10.12 -11.66
CA ARG A 177 -26.21 10.78 -12.82
C ARG A 177 -27.24 11.81 -12.39
N GLU A 178 -28.10 11.46 -11.45
CA GLU A 178 -29.20 12.29 -10.96
C GLU A 178 -28.65 13.54 -10.25
N THR A 179 -27.61 13.36 -9.43
CA THR A 179 -26.87 14.44 -8.76
C THR A 179 -26.30 15.40 -9.81
N PHE A 180 -25.59 14.89 -10.82
CA PHE A 180 -25.03 15.69 -11.90
C PHE A 180 -26.10 16.46 -12.68
N ILE A 181 -27.21 15.82 -13.06
CA ILE A 181 -28.32 16.46 -13.79
C ILE A 181 -28.93 17.60 -12.96
N SER A 182 -29.13 17.38 -11.66
CA SER A 182 -29.73 18.37 -10.76
C SER A 182 -28.88 19.64 -10.58
N GLY A 183 -27.58 19.57 -10.89
CA GLY A 183 -26.64 20.68 -10.66
C GLY A 183 -26.08 20.74 -9.23
N ASN A 184 -26.42 19.78 -8.38
CA ASN A 184 -25.68 19.52 -7.15
C ASN A 184 -24.40 18.78 -7.54
N TYR A 185 -23.24 19.44 -7.45
CA TYR A 185 -21.97 18.87 -7.91
C TYR A 185 -21.11 18.29 -6.78
N TYR A 186 -21.73 17.95 -5.66
CA TYR A 186 -21.04 17.24 -4.59
C TYR A 186 -20.90 15.75 -4.93
N PRO A 187 -19.73 15.12 -4.74
CA PRO A 187 -19.53 13.72 -5.10
C PRO A 187 -20.35 12.78 -4.21
N ASN A 188 -20.77 11.64 -4.77
CA ASN A 188 -21.51 10.62 -4.03
C ASN A 188 -20.60 9.52 -3.49
N TYR A 189 -19.41 9.35 -4.06
CA TYR A 189 -18.43 8.36 -3.63
C TYR A 189 -17.01 8.90 -3.68
N VAL A 190 -16.20 8.46 -2.72
CA VAL A 190 -14.74 8.40 -2.86
C VAL A 190 -14.41 7.00 -3.38
N ALA A 191 -13.52 6.91 -4.36
CA ALA A 191 -13.19 5.64 -4.98
C ALA A 191 -11.74 5.54 -5.45
N ASN A 192 -11.17 4.34 -5.48
CA ASN A 192 -9.92 4.07 -6.17
C ASN A 192 -10.15 3.05 -7.28
N LYS A 193 -9.45 3.20 -8.41
CA LYS A 193 -9.54 2.25 -9.53
C LYS A 193 -8.87 0.94 -9.13
N ILE A 194 -9.47 -0.18 -9.49
CA ILE A 194 -8.97 -1.54 -9.25
C ILE A 194 -8.90 -2.33 -10.56
N GLN A 195 -8.01 -3.32 -10.63
CA GLN A 195 -7.81 -4.11 -11.86
C GLN A 195 -8.96 -5.08 -12.13
N GLN A 196 -9.59 -5.61 -11.08
CA GLN A 196 -10.66 -6.59 -11.18
C GLN A 196 -11.74 -6.28 -10.14
N PRO A 197 -13.01 -6.60 -10.43
CA PRO A 197 -14.09 -6.38 -9.48
C PRO A 197 -13.90 -7.27 -8.25
N ILE A 198 -14.07 -6.68 -7.07
CA ILE A 198 -14.04 -7.42 -5.81
C ILE A 198 -15.50 -7.81 -5.47
N PRO A 199 -15.81 -9.12 -5.32
CA PRO A 199 -17.16 -9.56 -4.99
C PRO A 199 -17.66 -8.93 -3.67
N GLY A 200 -18.85 -8.35 -3.69
CA GLY A 200 -19.45 -7.65 -2.55
C GLY A 200 -20.07 -6.31 -2.94
N GLU A 201 -20.44 -5.50 -1.94
CA GLU A 201 -21.27 -4.30 -2.13
C GLU A 201 -20.50 -3.01 -2.43
N LYS A 202 -19.16 -3.03 -2.40
CA LYS A 202 -18.34 -1.80 -2.54
C LYS A 202 -17.77 -1.57 -3.95
N THR A 203 -17.98 -2.49 -4.89
CA THR A 203 -17.46 -2.34 -6.25
C THR A 203 -18.44 -1.57 -7.14
N ILE A 204 -17.99 -0.46 -7.73
CA ILE A 204 -18.69 0.26 -8.80
C ILE A 204 -18.06 -0.10 -10.14
N ILE A 205 -18.89 -0.45 -11.12
CA ILE A 205 -18.47 -0.72 -12.49
C ILE A 205 -18.75 0.53 -13.33
N LYS A 206 -17.71 1.04 -14.01
CA LYS A 206 -17.86 1.97 -15.11
C LYS A 206 -18.04 1.18 -16.39
N PRO A 207 -19.25 1.13 -16.98
CA PRO A 207 -19.50 0.32 -18.15
C PRO A 207 -18.69 0.82 -19.34
N LYS A 208 -18.29 -0.10 -20.23
CA LYS A 208 -17.76 0.30 -21.54
C LYS A 208 -18.82 1.05 -22.34
N GLY A 209 -18.42 2.07 -23.09
CA GLY A 209 -19.36 2.86 -23.89
C GLY A 209 -18.82 4.22 -24.28
N LEU A 210 -19.73 5.06 -24.78
CA LEU A 210 -19.39 6.42 -25.18
C LEU A 210 -19.50 7.37 -23.99
N TYR A 211 -18.48 8.22 -23.82
CA TYR A 211 -18.41 9.22 -22.77
C TYR A 211 -18.15 10.60 -23.37
N ALA A 212 -18.76 11.63 -22.80
CA ALA A 212 -18.30 13.00 -22.98
C ALA A 212 -17.16 13.25 -21.99
N VAL A 213 -15.98 13.58 -22.50
CA VAL A 213 -14.76 13.73 -21.69
C VAL A 213 -14.19 15.13 -21.85
N MET A 214 -13.80 15.74 -20.73
CA MET A 214 -13.09 17.01 -20.70
C MET A 214 -12.13 17.05 -19.50
N ASP A 215 -10.96 17.63 -19.70
CA ASP A 215 -10.02 17.91 -18.62
C ASP A 215 -10.32 19.31 -18.06
N HIS A 216 -10.70 19.38 -16.80
CA HIS A 216 -10.73 20.60 -16.03
C HIS A 216 -9.28 21.01 -15.71
N VAL A 217 -8.98 22.31 -15.86
CA VAL A 217 -7.70 22.91 -15.46
C VAL A 217 -8.02 24.06 -14.52
N GLY A 218 -7.67 23.93 -13.24
CA GLY A 218 -8.04 24.89 -12.21
C GLY A 218 -8.45 24.22 -10.90
N SER A 219 -8.74 25.04 -9.89
CA SER A 219 -9.14 24.55 -8.58
C SER A 219 -10.52 23.88 -8.60
N TYR A 220 -10.78 22.99 -7.64
CA TYR A 220 -12.06 22.29 -7.50
C TYR A 220 -13.28 23.23 -7.44
N GLU A 221 -13.10 24.45 -6.90
CA GLU A 221 -14.15 25.48 -6.82
C GLU A 221 -14.64 25.94 -8.21
N THR A 222 -13.81 25.79 -9.24
CA THR A 222 -14.11 26.25 -10.61
C THR A 222 -14.64 25.14 -11.52
N MET A 223 -14.75 23.90 -11.02
CA MET A 223 -15.23 22.74 -11.80
C MET A 223 -16.64 22.90 -12.36
N ASN A 224 -17.49 23.69 -11.69
CA ASN A 224 -18.84 24.04 -12.16
C ASN A 224 -18.84 24.57 -13.60
N THR A 225 -17.81 25.32 -13.99
CA THR A 225 -17.67 25.81 -15.36
C THR A 225 -17.46 24.68 -16.38
N THR A 226 -16.67 23.66 -16.02
CA THR A 226 -16.45 22.47 -16.85
C THR A 226 -17.71 21.62 -16.93
N TYR A 227 -18.43 21.44 -15.82
CA TYR A 227 -19.71 20.70 -15.83
C TYR A 227 -20.74 21.35 -16.75
N SER A 228 -20.87 22.67 -16.72
CA SER A 228 -21.75 23.41 -17.65
C SER A 228 -21.35 23.19 -19.11
N ARG A 229 -20.06 23.31 -19.43
CA ARG A 229 -19.55 23.08 -20.79
C ARG A 229 -19.78 21.65 -21.28
N LEU A 230 -19.63 20.65 -20.41
CA LEU A 230 -19.95 19.26 -20.74
C LEU A 230 -21.45 19.09 -21.03
N LYS A 231 -22.34 19.65 -20.20
CA LYS A 231 -23.80 19.59 -20.43
C LYS A 231 -24.23 20.27 -21.72
N GLU A 232 -23.68 21.44 -22.01
CA GLU A 232 -23.91 22.15 -23.27
C GLU A 232 -23.43 21.34 -24.47
N PHE A 233 -22.22 20.76 -24.38
CA PHE A 233 -21.68 19.91 -25.42
C PHE A 233 -22.56 18.68 -25.69
N ILE A 234 -22.91 17.92 -24.65
CA ILE A 234 -23.78 16.74 -24.76
C ILE A 234 -25.10 17.10 -25.47
N THR A 235 -25.69 18.23 -25.09
CA THR A 235 -26.92 18.74 -25.71
C THR A 235 -26.70 19.11 -27.19
N SER A 236 -25.61 19.80 -27.50
CA SER A 236 -25.25 20.21 -28.87
C SER A 236 -25.01 19.03 -29.82
N GLN A 237 -24.54 17.90 -29.29
CA GLN A 237 -24.32 16.66 -30.04
C GLN A 237 -25.60 15.81 -30.15
N ASN A 238 -26.75 16.30 -29.67
CA ASN A 238 -28.01 15.54 -29.60
C ASN A 238 -27.89 14.23 -28.80
N ARG A 239 -27.01 14.21 -27.80
CA ARG A 239 -26.78 13.06 -26.90
C ARG A 239 -27.60 13.18 -25.62
N ARG A 240 -27.71 12.07 -24.89
CA ARG A 240 -28.32 12.04 -23.55
C ARG A 240 -27.32 11.57 -22.51
N ILE A 241 -27.42 12.12 -21.30
CA ILE A 241 -26.68 11.64 -20.13
C ILE A 241 -27.31 10.32 -19.68
N THR A 242 -26.52 9.24 -19.70
CA THR A 242 -26.96 7.88 -19.36
C THR A 242 -26.19 7.26 -18.21
N GLY A 243 -24.97 7.74 -17.93
CA GLY A 243 -24.10 7.19 -16.90
C GLY A 243 -23.80 8.15 -15.76
N GLN A 244 -23.07 7.63 -14.78
CA GLN A 244 -22.45 8.39 -13.70
C GLN A 244 -21.33 9.29 -14.26
N VAL A 245 -20.89 10.23 -13.43
CA VAL A 245 -19.72 11.08 -13.70
C VAL A 245 -18.54 10.55 -12.92
N TYR A 246 -17.43 10.35 -13.62
CA TYR A 246 -16.18 9.86 -13.05
C TYR A 246 -15.14 10.98 -13.14
N GLU A 247 -14.55 11.32 -12.00
CA GLU A 247 -13.59 12.40 -11.83
C GLU A 247 -12.24 11.81 -11.44
N GLU A 248 -11.32 11.77 -12.40
CA GLU A 248 -9.95 11.28 -12.22
C GLU A 248 -9.01 12.46 -11.95
N ASP A 249 -8.46 12.54 -10.75
CA ASP A 249 -7.43 13.51 -10.39
C ASP A 249 -6.08 13.16 -11.03
N LEU A 250 -5.66 13.97 -12.02
CA LEU A 250 -4.39 13.83 -12.73
C LEU A 250 -3.29 14.75 -12.18
N LEU A 251 -3.65 15.93 -11.68
CA LEU A 251 -2.81 16.79 -10.84
C LEU A 251 -3.66 17.37 -9.72
N ASN A 252 -3.25 17.18 -8.48
CA ASN A 252 -4.03 17.48 -7.28
C ASN A 252 -3.14 18.05 -6.17
N TYR A 253 -3.69 18.24 -4.96
CA TYR A 253 -3.00 18.77 -3.78
C TYR A 253 -1.69 18.04 -3.40
N VAL A 254 -1.48 16.81 -3.85
CA VAL A 254 -0.26 16.04 -3.57
C VAL A 254 0.82 16.31 -4.62
N THR A 255 0.43 16.48 -5.89
CA THR A 255 1.35 16.56 -7.03
C THR A 255 1.62 17.99 -7.50
N GLU A 256 0.78 18.95 -7.10
CA GLU A 256 0.87 20.35 -7.52
C GLU A 256 0.53 21.29 -6.34
N LYS A 257 1.30 22.38 -6.21
CA LYS A 257 1.13 23.36 -5.14
C LYS A 257 0.20 24.50 -5.56
N ASP A 258 0.27 24.92 -6.81
CA ASP A 258 -0.63 25.96 -7.33
C ASP A 258 -1.95 25.31 -7.76
N HIS A 259 -3.02 25.60 -7.02
CA HIS A 259 -4.34 25.01 -7.28
C HIS A 259 -4.88 25.35 -8.67
N ASN A 260 -4.36 26.40 -9.34
CA ASN A 260 -4.75 26.73 -10.71
C ASN A 260 -4.18 25.75 -11.75
N ASN A 261 -3.19 24.95 -11.36
CA ASN A 261 -2.55 23.95 -12.22
C ASN A 261 -3.10 22.54 -11.96
N PHE A 262 -4.11 22.39 -11.11
CA PHE A 262 -4.79 21.11 -10.95
C PHE A 262 -5.44 20.66 -12.26
N ILE A 263 -5.47 19.35 -12.46
CA ILE A 263 -6.01 18.74 -13.66
C ILE A 263 -6.89 17.58 -13.23
N ILE A 264 -8.18 17.69 -13.54
CA ILE A 264 -9.18 16.66 -13.24
C ILE A 264 -9.85 16.25 -14.55
N ARG A 265 -9.75 14.96 -14.89
CA ARG A 265 -10.43 14.40 -16.05
C ARG A 265 -11.85 14.00 -15.66
N ILE A 266 -12.82 14.61 -16.32
CA ILE A 266 -14.24 14.36 -16.06
C ILE A 266 -14.79 13.57 -17.24
N ALA A 267 -15.37 12.41 -16.96
CA ALA A 267 -16.01 11.55 -17.95
C ALA A 267 -17.48 11.31 -17.59
N VAL A 268 -18.39 11.67 -18.49
CA VAL A 268 -19.85 11.52 -18.31
C VAL A 268 -20.39 10.51 -19.32
N GLY A 269 -21.05 9.45 -18.86
CA GLY A 269 -21.61 8.43 -19.76
C GLY A 269 -22.75 8.99 -20.62
N ILE A 270 -22.69 8.75 -21.94
CA ILE A 270 -23.66 9.25 -22.91
C ILE A 270 -24.16 8.19 -23.89
N SER A 271 -25.31 8.46 -24.52
CA SER A 271 -25.87 7.70 -25.65
C SER A 271 -26.43 8.63 -26.71
#